data_AF-A0A2E7Y511-F1
#
_entry.id   AF-A0A2E7Y511-F1
#
_cell.length_a   1.000
_cell.length_b   1.000
_cell.length_c   1.000
_cell.angle_alpha   90.00
_cell.angle_beta   90.00
_cell.angle_gamma   90.00
#
_symmetry.space_group_name_H-M   'P 1'
#
loop_
_entity.id
_entity.type
_entity.pdbx_description
1 polymer ?
#
loop_
_entity_poly.entity_id
_entity_poly.type
_entity_poly.pdbx_seq_one_letter_code
_entity_poly.pdbx_strand_id
1 'polypeptide(L)'
;MDGCRHVRPRDLRHQYSRCRRIERAGLWSQVERQGQDDVSIDCHSHCDGADRYRPARPARLVGLDHSDPDVDHRCRHGVVWAALPCGAAIPHATVQVDTMSRLLFVTAGGLGLLRPAPGTWGSLPPAIAAAVLGTLGGEGVAITMAALLVAGILVSLLLAPWYEQHFGRHDPPQVVCDEIAGMSLCLLLLPWPPLAGQSPWWSVALACIAFVLFRGFDIAKPPPIEQSQRLPGGWGVLVDDLLAGLAAAAVCWGLILLAR
;
A
#
# COMPACT_ATOMS: atom_id res chain seq x y z
N MET A 1 -41.59 42.56 32.83
CA MET A 1 -41.45 41.20 32.26
C MET A 1 -40.90 41.36 30.85
N ASP A 2 -39.73 42.00 30.71
CA ASP A 2 -38.37 41.44 30.91
C ASP A 2 -37.97 40.62 29.67
N GLY A 3 -36.89 40.85 28.92
CA GLY A 3 -35.80 41.80 28.98
C GLY A 3 -34.65 41.27 28.08
N CYS A 4 -34.12 42.13 27.18
CA CYS A 4 -32.70 42.26 26.75
C CYS A 4 -31.92 41.01 26.23
N ARG A 5 -31.12 41.01 25.14
CA ARG A 5 -30.30 42.07 24.52
C ARG A 5 -30.02 41.80 23.04
N HIS A 6 -30.07 42.85 22.24
CA HIS A 6 -29.44 42.95 20.93
C HIS A 6 -27.93 43.13 21.10
N VAL A 7 -27.12 42.22 20.56
CA VAL A 7 -25.66 42.39 20.50
C VAL A 7 -25.34 43.35 19.34
N ARG A 8 -24.79 44.52 19.67
CA ARG A 8 -24.35 45.51 18.68
C ARG A 8 -23.04 45.07 18.01
N PRO A 9 -22.84 45.33 16.70
CA PRO A 9 -21.65 44.95 15.94
C PRO A 9 -20.45 45.87 16.28
N ARG A 10 -19.95 45.76 17.51
CA ARG A 10 -18.70 46.39 17.95
C ARG A 10 -17.63 45.41 18.44
N ASP A 11 -17.94 44.11 18.51
CA ASP A 11 -17.03 43.06 19.04
C ASP A 11 -16.31 42.18 18.02
N LEU A 12 -16.36 42.48 16.71
CA LEU A 12 -15.55 41.79 15.69
C LEU A 12 -14.37 42.65 15.19
N ARG A 13 -13.90 43.59 16.00
CA ARG A 13 -12.85 44.56 15.63
C ARG A 13 -11.46 44.26 16.20
N HIS A 14 -11.21 43.04 16.68
CA HIS A 14 -9.91 42.66 17.27
C HIS A 14 -9.08 41.59 16.53
N GLN A 15 -9.50 41.13 15.34
CA GLN A 15 -8.68 40.20 14.52
C GLN A 15 -8.32 40.72 13.11
N TYR A 16 -8.72 41.93 12.74
CA TYR A 16 -8.45 42.52 11.41
C TYR A 16 -7.46 43.70 11.43
N SER A 17 -6.56 43.79 12.41
CA SER A 17 -5.63 44.92 12.59
C SER A 17 -4.17 44.65 12.15
N ARG A 18 -3.92 43.71 11.23
CA ARG A 18 -2.55 43.45 10.74
C ARG A 18 -2.34 43.24 9.23
N CYS A 19 -3.31 43.60 8.39
CA CYS A 19 -3.15 43.54 6.92
C CYS A 19 -3.48 44.85 6.17
N ARG A 20 -3.40 46.00 6.85
CA ARG A 20 -3.42 47.33 6.19
C ARG A 20 -2.27 48.21 6.66
N ARG A 21 -1.05 47.75 6.38
CA ARG A 21 0.15 48.55 6.54
C ARG A 21 1.21 48.06 5.55
N ILE A 22 0.94 48.26 4.26
CA ILE A 22 1.87 48.53 3.13
C ILE A 22 0.94 48.78 1.93
N GLU A 23 0.24 49.91 1.92
CA GLU A 23 -0.54 50.36 0.74
C GLU A 23 -0.30 51.86 0.48
N ARG A 24 0.77 52.42 1.07
CA ARG A 24 1.19 53.81 0.87
C ARG A 24 2.71 53.91 0.92
N ALA A 25 3.35 53.48 -0.16
CA ALA A 25 4.64 54.03 -0.57
C ALA A 25 4.56 54.13 -2.10
N GLY A 26 4.23 55.32 -2.57
CA GLY A 26 3.95 55.60 -3.97
C GLY A 26 5.17 55.36 -4.85
N LEU A 27 4.95 54.66 -5.96
CA LEU A 27 5.80 54.62 -7.15
C LEU A 27 4.89 54.33 -8.35
N TRP A 28 3.99 55.28 -8.63
CA TRP A 28 3.37 55.42 -9.95
C TRP A 28 4.31 56.24 -10.82
N SER A 29 5.13 55.60 -11.65
CA SER A 29 5.77 56.32 -12.76
C SER A 29 6.28 55.49 -13.92
N GLN A 30 6.02 54.17 -14.04
CA GLN A 30 6.27 53.44 -15.29
C GLN A 30 5.29 52.29 -15.47
N VAL A 31 4.98 51.99 -16.73
CA VAL A 31 4.01 50.99 -17.22
C VAL A 31 2.57 51.52 -17.37
N GLU A 32 2.48 52.71 -17.96
CA GLU A 32 1.36 53.06 -18.84
C GLU A 32 1.75 52.61 -20.26
N ARG A 33 1.39 51.36 -20.61
CA ARG A 33 1.21 50.80 -21.97
C ARG A 33 1.20 49.27 -21.91
N GLN A 34 0.03 48.68 -21.74
CA GLN A 34 -0.54 47.67 -22.65
C GLN A 34 -1.83 47.09 -22.05
N GLY A 35 -2.92 47.21 -22.81
CA GLY A 35 -3.97 46.19 -22.90
C GLY A 35 -4.67 45.79 -21.61
N GLN A 36 -5.58 46.65 -21.16
CA GLN A 36 -6.97 46.32 -20.84
C GLN A 36 -7.36 44.83 -21.00
N ASP A 37 -7.58 44.15 -19.87
CA ASP A 37 -8.69 43.22 -19.63
C ASP A 37 -8.81 43.02 -18.10
N ASP A 38 -9.77 43.73 -17.51
CA ASP A 38 -10.16 43.64 -16.11
C ASP A 38 -10.74 42.24 -15.80
N VAL A 39 -10.12 41.50 -14.88
CA VAL A 39 -10.80 40.42 -14.16
C VAL A 39 -11.29 40.98 -12.83
N SER A 40 -12.48 41.55 -12.84
CA SER A 40 -13.25 41.85 -11.64
C SER A 40 -13.81 40.53 -11.08
N ILE A 41 -13.34 40.11 -9.90
CA ILE A 41 -13.96 39.02 -9.14
C ILE A 41 -15.10 39.63 -8.32
N ASP A 42 -16.32 39.53 -8.83
CA ASP A 42 -17.53 39.92 -8.11
C ASP A 42 -18.01 38.73 -7.27
N CYS A 43 -17.75 38.77 -5.96
CA CYS A 43 -18.19 37.77 -4.99
C CYS A 43 -19.55 38.16 -4.41
N HIS A 44 -20.61 38.03 -5.22
CA HIS A 44 -21.98 38.01 -4.71
C HIS A 44 -22.73 36.78 -5.25
N SER A 45 -22.74 35.71 -4.46
CA SER A 45 -23.62 34.56 -4.69
C SER A 45 -25.03 34.87 -4.15
N HIS A 46 -25.91 35.36 -5.03
CA HIS A 46 -27.36 35.21 -4.86
C HIS A 46 -27.76 33.84 -5.42
N CYS A 47 -28.31 32.98 -4.57
CA CYS A 47 -28.92 31.71 -4.99
C CYS A 47 -30.40 31.98 -5.29
N ASP A 48 -30.73 32.21 -6.56
CA ASP A 48 -32.11 32.10 -7.05
C ASP A 48 -32.23 30.87 -7.95
N GLY A 49 -33.20 30.02 -7.63
CA GLY A 49 -33.47 28.78 -8.33
C GLY A 49 -34.06 29.03 -9.72
N ALA A 50 -33.41 28.48 -10.75
CA ALA A 50 -34.01 27.87 -11.95
C ALA A 50 -32.91 27.59 -13.00
N ASP A 51 -32.85 26.35 -13.48
CA ASP A 51 -32.47 25.91 -14.82
C ASP A 51 -31.20 26.47 -15.53
N ARG A 52 -30.16 25.62 -15.60
CA ARG A 52 -29.50 25.09 -16.84
C ARG A 52 -28.01 24.80 -16.62
N TYR A 53 -27.61 23.55 -16.90
CA TYR A 53 -26.23 23.08 -16.93
C TYR A 53 -25.46 23.66 -18.14
N ARG A 54 -24.29 24.27 -17.91
CA ARG A 54 -23.26 24.53 -18.94
C ARG A 54 -21.95 23.85 -18.51
N PRO A 55 -21.28 23.05 -19.36
CA PRO A 55 -20.00 22.46 -19.02
C PRO A 55 -18.87 23.51 -19.09
N ALA A 56 -18.02 23.56 -18.07
CA ALA A 56 -16.80 24.36 -18.06
C ALA A 56 -15.72 23.72 -18.96
N ARG A 57 -15.00 24.54 -19.75
CA ARG A 57 -13.86 24.10 -20.57
C ARG A 57 -12.63 23.82 -19.68
N PRO A 58 -11.78 22.83 -20.00
CA PRO A 58 -10.58 22.54 -19.21
C PRO A 58 -9.51 23.62 -19.42
N ALA A 59 -8.99 24.19 -18.32
CA ALA A 59 -7.85 25.09 -18.35
C ALA A 59 -6.55 24.30 -18.59
N ARG A 60 -5.74 24.78 -19.54
CA ARG A 60 -4.39 24.26 -19.87
C ARG A 60 -3.42 24.61 -18.74
N LEU A 61 -2.73 23.61 -18.19
CA LEU A 61 -1.56 23.81 -17.34
C LEU A 61 -0.35 24.16 -18.21
N VAL A 62 0.14 25.40 -18.11
CA VAL A 62 1.42 25.83 -18.70
C VAL A 62 2.51 25.58 -17.66
N GLY A 63 3.55 24.84 -18.06
CA GLY A 63 4.70 24.50 -17.22
C GLY A 63 5.56 25.71 -16.87
N LEU A 64 6.11 25.70 -15.66
CA LEU A 64 7.07 26.70 -15.18
C LEU A 64 8.49 26.19 -15.43
N ASP A 65 9.26 26.97 -16.18
CA ASP A 65 10.69 26.83 -16.43
C ASP A 65 11.50 27.18 -15.16
N HIS A 66 12.50 26.37 -14.82
CA HIS A 66 13.31 26.50 -13.62
C HIS A 66 14.63 27.21 -13.94
N SER A 67 14.58 28.53 -14.12
CA SER A 67 15.77 29.35 -14.42
C SER A 67 15.70 30.78 -13.88
N ASP A 68 15.25 31.00 -12.63
CA ASP A 68 15.21 32.34 -12.01
C ASP A 68 15.81 32.32 -10.59
N PRO A 69 16.89 33.08 -10.30
CA PRO A 69 17.59 33.04 -9.01
C PRO A 69 16.94 33.86 -7.88
N ASP A 70 15.76 34.45 -8.06
CA ASP A 70 15.08 35.30 -7.05
C ASP A 70 13.86 34.64 -6.36
N VAL A 71 13.79 33.30 -6.35
CA VAL A 71 12.68 32.57 -5.73
C VAL A 71 12.91 32.33 -4.24
N ASP A 72 12.28 33.15 -3.39
CA ASP A 72 12.16 32.92 -1.95
C ASP A 72 11.51 31.54 -1.65
N HIS A 73 12.20 30.71 -0.89
CA HIS A 73 11.91 29.29 -0.62
C HIS A 73 10.70 29.01 0.29
N ARG A 74 9.69 29.90 0.34
CA ARG A 74 8.65 29.85 1.39
C ARG A 74 7.20 29.70 0.95
N CYS A 75 6.93 29.34 -0.31
CA CYS A 75 5.58 28.98 -0.79
C CYS A 75 5.57 27.58 -1.42
N ARG A 76 5.61 26.53 -0.58
CA ARG A 76 5.57 25.11 -1.01
C ARG A 76 4.24 24.39 -0.73
N HIS A 77 3.10 25.06 -0.60
CA HIS A 77 1.81 24.39 -0.45
C HIS A 77 0.65 25.17 -1.09
N GLY A 78 0.68 25.29 -2.43
CA GLY A 78 -0.49 25.68 -3.19
C GLY A 78 -1.39 24.48 -3.45
N VAL A 79 -2.18 24.07 -2.45
CA VAL A 79 -3.28 23.13 -2.67
C VAL A 79 -4.33 23.88 -3.50
N VAL A 80 -4.38 23.59 -4.80
CA VAL A 80 -5.47 24.03 -5.66
C VAL A 80 -6.72 23.28 -5.20
N TRP A 81 -7.54 23.92 -4.38
CA TRP A 81 -8.89 23.47 -4.11
C TRP A 81 -9.72 23.71 -5.38
N ALA A 82 -9.74 22.73 -6.28
CA ALA A 82 -10.76 22.68 -7.31
C ALA A 82 -12.11 22.65 -6.58
N ALA A 83 -12.91 23.70 -6.77
CA ALA A 83 -14.24 23.81 -6.20
C ALA A 83 -15.07 22.61 -6.67
N LEU A 84 -15.31 21.66 -5.76
CA LEU A 84 -16.26 20.59 -5.99
C LEU A 84 -17.66 21.21 -6.13
N PRO A 85 -18.45 20.84 -7.15
CA PRO A 85 -19.80 21.34 -7.29
C PRO A 85 -20.62 21.01 -6.04
N CYS A 86 -21.38 21.99 -5.55
CA CYS A 86 -22.32 21.82 -4.46
C CYS A 86 -23.32 20.71 -4.85
N GLY A 87 -23.26 19.56 -4.17
CA GLY A 87 -24.07 18.38 -4.48
C GLY A 87 -23.29 17.16 -4.98
N ALA A 88 -21.96 17.22 -5.10
CA ALA A 88 -21.16 16.02 -5.31
C ALA A 88 -21.31 15.07 -4.10
N ALA A 89 -22.06 13.98 -4.28
CA ALA A 89 -22.14 12.92 -3.28
C ALA A 89 -20.72 12.41 -3.02
N ILE A 90 -20.24 12.55 -1.79
CA ILE A 90 -18.93 12.05 -1.41
C ILE A 90 -19.04 10.53 -1.37
N PRO A 91 -18.26 9.76 -2.16
CA PRO A 91 -18.31 8.31 -2.12
C PRO A 91 -17.57 7.82 -0.87
N HIS A 92 -18.08 8.12 0.31
CA HIS A 92 -17.42 7.75 1.57
C HIS A 92 -17.66 6.28 1.95
N ALA A 93 -18.74 5.65 1.48
CA ALA A 93 -19.11 4.31 1.97
C ALA A 93 -18.64 3.15 1.07
N THR A 94 -18.54 3.33 -0.25
CA THR A 94 -18.18 2.22 -1.17
C THR A 94 -16.67 2.03 -1.31
N VAL A 95 -15.88 3.09 -1.16
CA VAL A 95 -14.40 3.03 -1.26
C VAL A 95 -13.77 2.38 -0.02
N GLN A 96 -14.36 2.49 1.17
CA GLN A 96 -13.76 1.93 2.39
C GLN A 96 -13.80 0.38 2.46
N VAL A 97 -14.84 -0.25 1.89
CA VAL A 97 -15.03 -1.71 1.99
C VAL A 97 -14.06 -2.48 1.08
N ASP A 98 -13.72 -1.92 -0.09
CA ASP A 98 -12.73 -2.54 -0.99
C ASP A 98 -11.32 -2.56 -0.38
N THR A 99 -11.00 -1.53 0.41
CA THR A 99 -9.66 -1.32 0.93
C THR A 99 -9.41 -2.24 2.11
N MET A 100 -10.41 -2.40 2.99
CA MET A 100 -10.29 -3.29 4.15
C MET A 100 -10.17 -4.76 3.74
N SER A 101 -10.94 -5.20 2.74
CA SER A 101 -10.83 -6.58 2.23
C SER A 101 -9.48 -6.85 1.58
N ARG A 102 -8.98 -5.93 0.75
CA ARG A 102 -7.63 -6.03 0.14
C ARG A 102 -6.53 -6.05 1.20
N LEU A 103 -6.62 -5.21 2.23
CA LEU A 103 -5.69 -5.23 3.36
C LEU A 103 -5.65 -6.59 4.06
N LEU A 104 -6.81 -7.20 4.29
CA LEU A 104 -6.87 -8.54 4.89
C LEU A 104 -6.20 -9.58 4.00
N PHE A 105 -6.38 -9.53 2.67
CA PHE A 105 -5.71 -10.48 1.79
C PHE A 105 -4.20 -10.30 1.81
N VAL A 106 -3.70 -9.08 1.55
CA VAL A 106 -2.25 -8.85 1.43
C VAL A 106 -1.50 -9.09 2.73
N THR A 107 -2.13 -8.82 3.88
CA THR A 107 -1.53 -9.08 5.21
C THR A 107 -1.78 -10.50 5.72
N ALA A 108 -2.38 -11.38 4.92
CA ALA A 108 -2.79 -12.72 5.32
C ALA A 108 -3.62 -12.76 6.62
N GLY A 109 -4.70 -11.98 6.66
CA GLY A 109 -5.59 -11.86 7.81
C GLY A 109 -5.01 -11.05 8.97
N GLY A 110 -3.97 -10.23 8.72
CA GLY A 110 -3.32 -9.38 9.71
C GLY A 110 -1.98 -9.90 10.24
N LEU A 111 -1.51 -11.07 9.77
CA LEU A 111 -0.21 -11.63 10.14
C LEU A 111 0.95 -10.73 9.73
N GLY A 112 0.87 -10.11 8.56
CA GLY A 112 1.86 -9.14 8.07
C GLY A 112 1.97 -7.86 8.92
N LEU A 113 1.07 -7.65 9.88
CA LEU A 113 1.16 -6.51 10.81
C LEU A 113 1.93 -6.82 12.09
N LEU A 114 2.28 -8.10 12.31
CA LEU A 114 2.95 -8.56 13.51
C LEU A 114 4.47 -8.25 13.47
N ARG A 115 5.02 -7.90 14.63
CA ARG A 115 6.45 -7.58 14.84
C ARG A 115 7.13 -8.68 15.66
N PRO A 116 8.47 -8.87 15.56
CA PRO A 116 9.46 -8.05 14.86
C PRO A 116 9.64 -8.33 13.36
N ALA A 117 9.27 -9.52 12.87
CA ALA A 117 9.49 -9.92 11.48
C ALA A 117 8.18 -10.40 10.82
N PRO A 118 7.47 -9.55 10.08
CA PRO A 118 6.22 -9.89 9.40
C PRO A 118 6.29 -11.15 8.52
N GLY A 119 7.35 -11.32 7.72
CA GLY A 119 7.52 -12.49 6.85
C GLY A 119 7.63 -13.82 7.62
N THR A 120 8.11 -13.79 8.87
CA THR A 120 8.05 -14.95 9.77
C THR A 120 6.61 -15.33 10.07
N TRP A 121 5.74 -14.34 10.32
CA TRP A 121 4.32 -14.58 10.57
C TRP A 121 3.56 -15.00 9.32
N GLY A 122 3.98 -14.55 8.13
CA GLY A 122 3.44 -15.01 6.84
C GLY A 122 3.80 -16.46 6.50
N SER A 123 5.03 -16.88 6.80
CA SER A 123 5.50 -18.25 6.51
C SER A 123 5.11 -19.30 7.55
N LEU A 124 4.66 -18.90 8.75
CA LEU A 124 4.23 -19.82 9.81
C LEU A 124 2.96 -20.63 9.48
N PRO A 125 1.86 -20.05 8.95
CA PRO A 125 0.64 -20.79 8.67
C PRO A 125 0.82 -22.00 7.74
N PRO A 126 1.52 -21.91 6.60
CA PRO A 126 1.83 -23.09 5.79
C PRO A 126 2.60 -24.15 6.56
N ALA A 127 3.63 -23.75 7.34
CA ALA A 127 4.44 -24.65 8.14
C ALA A 127 3.63 -25.40 9.20
N ILE A 128 2.79 -24.68 9.94
CA ILE A 128 1.90 -25.27 10.96
C ILE A 128 0.89 -26.20 10.31
N ALA A 129 0.26 -25.79 9.20
CA ALA A 129 -0.72 -26.60 8.49
C ALA A 129 -0.10 -27.90 7.97
N ALA A 130 1.08 -27.84 7.34
CA ALA A 130 1.79 -29.04 6.87
C ALA A 130 2.23 -29.94 8.03
N ALA A 131 2.72 -29.38 9.14
CA ALA A 131 3.07 -30.16 10.31
C ALA A 131 1.87 -30.93 10.88
N VAL A 132 0.73 -30.25 11.06
CA VAL A 132 -0.50 -30.86 11.60
C VAL A 132 -1.08 -31.90 10.65
N LEU A 133 -1.26 -31.57 9.37
CA LEU A 133 -1.78 -32.53 8.39
C LEU A 133 -0.82 -33.71 8.19
N GLY A 134 0.49 -33.45 8.23
CA GLY A 134 1.53 -34.46 8.18
C GLY A 134 1.53 -35.41 9.37
N THR A 135 1.18 -34.96 10.59
CA THR A 135 1.04 -35.85 11.75
C THR A 135 -0.27 -36.64 11.73
N LEU A 136 -1.31 -36.13 11.07
CA LEU A 136 -2.61 -36.78 10.90
C LEU A 136 -2.67 -37.78 9.72
N GLY A 137 -1.52 -38.17 9.16
CA GLY A 137 -1.44 -39.15 8.08
C GLY A 137 -1.08 -38.58 6.71
N GLY A 138 -0.82 -37.28 6.61
CA GLY A 138 -0.37 -36.62 5.38
C GLY A 138 -1.48 -36.39 4.34
N GLU A 139 -2.67 -36.92 4.58
CA GLU A 139 -3.85 -36.66 3.75
C GLU A 139 -4.15 -35.16 3.73
N GLY A 140 -4.35 -34.62 2.53
CA GLY A 140 -4.66 -33.21 2.35
C GLY A 140 -3.49 -32.24 2.40
N VAL A 141 -2.26 -32.65 2.78
CA VAL A 141 -1.08 -31.75 2.76
C VAL A 141 -0.89 -31.18 1.35
N ALA A 142 -0.86 -32.04 0.33
CA ALA A 142 -0.64 -31.62 -1.05
C ALA A 142 -1.72 -30.63 -1.55
N ILE A 143 -3.00 -30.93 -1.30
CA ILE A 143 -4.11 -30.06 -1.72
C ILE A 143 -4.07 -28.72 -0.97
N THR A 144 -3.79 -28.74 0.34
CA THR A 144 -3.73 -27.54 1.16
C THR A 144 -2.56 -26.65 0.75
N MET A 145 -1.36 -27.21 0.58
CA MET A 145 -0.19 -26.46 0.14
C MET A 145 -0.35 -25.94 -1.29
N ALA A 146 -0.95 -26.72 -2.20
CA ALA A 146 -1.26 -26.25 -3.55
C ALA A 146 -2.27 -25.09 -3.53
N ALA A 147 -3.31 -25.18 -2.70
CA ALA A 147 -4.29 -24.11 -2.56
C ALA A 147 -3.67 -22.82 -2.00
N LEU A 148 -2.84 -22.92 -0.96
CA LEU A 148 -2.14 -21.77 -0.37
C LEU A 148 -1.12 -21.18 -1.35
N LEU A 149 -0.38 -22.02 -2.09
CA LEU A 149 0.54 -21.59 -3.13
C LEU A 149 -0.18 -20.77 -4.21
N VAL A 150 -1.27 -21.31 -4.77
CA VAL A 150 -2.05 -20.62 -5.81
C VAL A 150 -2.65 -19.33 -5.25
N ALA A 151 -3.22 -19.36 -4.04
CA ALA A 151 -3.79 -18.17 -3.41
C ALA A 151 -2.73 -17.08 -3.19
N GLY A 152 -1.55 -17.44 -2.66
CA GLY A 152 -0.43 -16.51 -2.46
C GLY A 152 0.02 -15.88 -3.78
N ILE A 153 0.25 -16.69 -4.82
CA ILE A 153 0.61 -16.20 -6.17
C ILE A 153 -0.43 -15.22 -6.71
N LEU A 154 -1.72 -15.58 -6.63
CA LEU A 154 -2.80 -14.74 -7.15
C LEU A 154 -2.88 -13.42 -6.40
N VAL A 155 -2.78 -13.43 -5.07
CA VAL A 155 -2.84 -12.20 -4.27
C VAL A 155 -1.62 -11.31 -4.54
N SER A 156 -0.41 -11.88 -4.52
CA SER A 156 0.83 -11.11 -4.75
C SER A 156 0.85 -10.45 -6.13
N LEU A 157 0.39 -11.13 -7.19
CA LEU A 157 0.41 -10.57 -8.54
C LEU A 157 -0.77 -9.62 -8.83
N LEU A 158 -1.99 -9.99 -8.41
CA LEU A 158 -3.19 -9.19 -8.74
C LEU A 158 -3.27 -7.91 -7.91
N LEU A 159 -2.76 -7.93 -6.67
CA LEU A 159 -2.81 -6.76 -5.78
C LEU A 159 -1.51 -5.95 -5.76
N ALA A 160 -0.47 -6.36 -6.49
CA ALA A 160 0.81 -5.62 -6.59
C ALA A 160 0.65 -4.12 -6.89
N PRO A 161 -0.03 -3.72 -7.97
CA PRO A 161 -0.18 -2.30 -8.28
C PRO A 161 -0.93 -1.54 -7.16
N TRP A 162 -1.85 -2.22 -6.47
CA TRP A 162 -2.67 -1.62 -5.44
C TRP A 162 -1.88 -1.44 -4.13
N TYR A 163 -1.17 -2.46 -3.65
CA TYR A 163 -0.46 -2.36 -2.37
C TYR A 163 0.75 -1.41 -2.49
N GLU A 164 1.42 -1.35 -3.63
CA GLU A 164 2.54 -0.41 -3.85
C GLU A 164 2.06 1.04 -3.79
N GLN A 165 0.92 1.33 -4.40
CA GLN A 165 0.28 2.64 -4.33
C GLN A 165 -0.25 2.95 -2.93
N HIS A 166 -0.86 1.97 -2.27
CA HIS A 166 -1.46 2.14 -0.94
C HIS A 166 -0.41 2.41 0.14
N PHE A 167 0.70 1.67 0.13
CA PHE A 167 1.79 1.84 1.09
C PHE A 167 2.85 2.86 0.64
N GLY A 168 2.77 3.34 -0.60
CA GLY A 168 3.67 4.36 -1.16
C GLY A 168 5.13 3.89 -1.29
N ARG A 169 5.35 2.58 -1.35
CA ARG A 169 6.68 1.96 -1.47
C ARG A 169 6.59 0.65 -2.24
N HIS A 170 7.67 0.34 -2.95
CA HIS A 170 7.88 -0.99 -3.50
C HIS A 170 8.15 -1.98 -2.36
N ASP A 171 7.64 -3.19 -2.48
CA ASP A 171 7.81 -4.28 -1.52
C ASP A 171 7.55 -3.91 -0.04
N PRO A 172 6.29 -3.56 0.31
CA PRO A 172 5.96 -3.23 1.69
C PRO A 172 5.98 -4.50 2.56
N PRO A 173 6.72 -4.52 3.69
CA PRO A 173 6.91 -5.69 4.56
C PRO A 173 5.62 -6.22 5.22
N GLN A 174 4.49 -5.52 5.08
CA GLN A 174 3.20 -6.00 5.58
C GLN A 174 2.50 -6.94 4.58
N VAL A 175 2.91 -6.92 3.32
CA VAL A 175 2.44 -7.88 2.32
C VAL A 175 3.22 -9.14 2.57
N VAL A 176 2.52 -10.24 2.86
CA VAL A 176 3.17 -11.50 3.25
C VAL A 176 2.69 -12.72 2.45
N CYS A 177 2.10 -12.47 1.28
CA CYS A 177 1.46 -13.52 0.47
C CYS A 177 2.47 -14.28 -0.39
N ASP A 178 3.57 -13.62 -0.73
CA ASP A 178 4.79 -14.14 -1.32
C ASP A 178 5.46 -15.15 -0.38
N GLU A 179 5.59 -14.87 0.93
CA GLU A 179 6.19 -15.86 1.85
C GLU A 179 5.26 -17.06 2.06
N ILE A 180 3.94 -16.83 2.03
CA ILE A 180 2.96 -17.94 2.03
C ILE A 180 3.17 -18.81 0.79
N ALA A 181 3.29 -18.20 -0.39
CA ALA A 181 3.51 -18.92 -1.64
C ALA A 181 4.83 -19.69 -1.62
N GLY A 182 5.94 -19.04 -1.26
CA GLY A 182 7.26 -19.65 -1.18
C GLY A 182 7.33 -20.81 -0.20
N MET A 183 6.82 -20.62 1.02
CA MET A 183 6.78 -21.68 2.04
C MET A 183 5.86 -22.83 1.64
N SER A 184 4.69 -22.54 1.05
CA SER A 184 3.78 -23.58 0.55
C SER A 184 4.39 -24.38 -0.59
N LEU A 185 5.13 -23.75 -1.51
CA LEU A 185 5.87 -24.47 -2.54
C LEU A 185 6.92 -25.41 -1.95
N CYS A 186 7.70 -24.93 -0.98
CA CYS A 186 8.69 -25.75 -0.27
C CYS A 186 8.03 -27.02 0.30
N LEU A 187 6.98 -26.85 1.10
CA LEU A 187 6.30 -27.94 1.80
C LEU A 187 5.56 -28.88 0.85
N LEU A 188 5.01 -28.37 -0.26
CA LEU A 188 4.35 -29.17 -1.29
C LEU A 188 5.30 -30.20 -1.91
N LEU A 189 6.58 -29.88 -2.02
CA LEU A 189 7.59 -30.71 -2.65
C LEU A 189 8.22 -31.74 -1.70
N LEU A 190 7.91 -31.68 -0.40
CA LEU A 190 8.45 -32.60 0.60
C LEU A 190 7.61 -33.87 0.74
N PRO A 191 8.20 -34.98 1.20
CA PRO A 191 7.48 -36.25 1.32
C PRO A 191 6.56 -36.26 2.55
N TRP A 192 5.26 -36.46 2.30
CA TRP A 192 4.21 -36.67 3.30
C TRP A 192 3.35 -37.89 2.91
N PRO A 193 2.87 -38.73 3.84
CA PRO A 193 3.22 -38.84 5.27
C PRO A 193 4.69 -39.24 5.53
N PRO A 194 5.13 -39.31 6.81
CA PRO A 194 6.42 -39.89 7.17
C PRO A 194 6.63 -41.25 6.49
N LEU A 195 7.87 -41.52 6.09
CA LEU A 195 8.24 -42.82 5.53
C LEU A 195 8.01 -43.94 6.57
N ALA A 196 7.71 -45.15 6.12
CA ALA A 196 7.41 -46.27 7.01
C ALA A 196 8.52 -46.46 8.08
N GLY A 197 8.13 -46.52 9.36
CA GLY A 197 9.04 -46.65 10.51
C GLY A 197 9.48 -45.34 11.16
N GLN A 198 9.07 -44.18 10.64
CA GLN A 198 9.40 -42.87 11.22
C GLN A 198 8.46 -42.48 12.37
N SER A 199 9.01 -41.74 13.34
CA SER A 199 8.29 -41.21 14.50
C SER A 199 7.16 -40.26 14.10
N PRO A 200 6.05 -40.17 14.85
CA PRO A 200 5.00 -39.16 14.64
C PRO A 200 5.55 -37.72 14.63
N TRP A 201 6.66 -37.48 15.31
CA TRP A 201 7.33 -36.19 15.38
C TRP A 201 8.12 -35.82 14.12
N TRP A 202 8.29 -36.76 13.17
CA TRP A 202 8.99 -36.52 11.91
C TRP A 202 8.39 -35.36 11.12
N SER A 203 7.06 -35.33 11.00
CA SER A 203 6.33 -34.29 10.26
C SER A 203 6.58 -32.89 10.83
N VAL A 204 6.62 -32.77 12.16
CA VAL A 204 6.92 -31.52 12.85
C VAL A 204 8.37 -31.12 12.64
N ALA A 205 9.31 -32.05 12.80
CA ALA A 205 10.73 -31.79 12.58
C ALA A 205 11.01 -31.35 11.14
N LEU A 206 10.42 -32.03 10.15
CA LEU A 206 10.55 -31.70 8.74
C LEU A 206 10.00 -30.30 8.42
N ALA A 207 8.81 -29.96 8.93
CA ALA A 207 8.24 -28.62 8.77
C ALA A 207 9.12 -27.54 9.41
N CYS A 208 9.67 -27.79 10.61
CA CYS A 208 10.57 -26.85 11.29
C CYS A 208 11.88 -26.66 10.52
N ILE A 209 12.49 -27.74 10.02
CA ILE A 209 13.72 -27.67 9.21
C ILE A 209 13.44 -26.90 7.91
N ALA A 210 12.35 -27.23 7.21
CA ALA A 210 11.93 -26.53 6.01
C ALA A 210 11.70 -25.04 6.26
N PHE A 211 11.09 -24.68 7.39
CA PHE A 211 10.82 -23.30 7.77
C PHE A 211 12.12 -22.51 8.02
N VAL A 212 13.06 -23.09 8.78
CA VAL A 212 14.35 -22.46 9.05
C VAL A 212 15.15 -22.29 7.76
N LEU A 213 15.20 -23.33 6.92
CA LEU A 213 15.90 -23.26 5.62
C LEU A 213 15.27 -22.23 4.69
N PHE A 214 13.94 -22.22 4.57
CA PHE A 214 13.21 -21.24 3.75
C PHE A 214 13.54 -19.81 4.19
N ARG A 215 13.39 -19.49 5.48
CA ARG A 215 13.74 -18.16 6.00
C ARG A 215 15.22 -17.84 5.84
N GLY A 216 16.09 -18.83 5.99
CA GLY A 216 17.52 -18.67 5.72
C GLY A 216 17.79 -18.26 4.27
N PHE A 217 17.14 -18.91 3.29
CA PHE A 217 17.29 -18.59 1.87
C PHE A 217 16.62 -17.27 1.48
N ASP A 218 15.44 -16.94 2.00
CA ASP A 218 14.80 -15.64 1.78
C ASP A 218 15.63 -14.49 2.40
N ILE A 219 16.23 -14.66 3.57
CA ILE A 219 17.06 -13.60 4.16
C ILE A 219 18.41 -13.47 3.45
N ALA A 220 19.04 -14.60 3.08
CA ALA A 220 20.38 -14.58 2.49
C ALA A 220 20.38 -14.27 0.98
N LYS A 221 19.29 -14.58 0.27
CA LYS A 221 19.10 -14.44 -1.19
C LYS A 221 20.33 -14.82 -2.02
N PRO A 222 20.91 -16.04 -1.88
CA PRO A 222 22.04 -16.45 -2.70
C PRO A 222 21.67 -16.45 -4.20
N PRO A 223 22.61 -16.19 -5.13
CA PRO A 223 22.36 -16.33 -6.56
C PRO A 223 21.84 -17.75 -6.86
N PRO A 224 20.76 -17.93 -7.65
CA PRO A 224 20.09 -16.96 -8.52
C PRO A 224 18.91 -16.19 -7.90
N ILE A 225 18.63 -16.32 -6.60
CA ILE A 225 17.45 -15.72 -5.93
C ILE A 225 17.48 -14.19 -6.05
N GLU A 226 18.58 -13.55 -5.67
CA GLU A 226 18.75 -12.09 -5.79
C GLU A 226 18.57 -11.58 -7.23
N GLN A 227 18.95 -12.37 -8.23
CA GLN A 227 18.85 -11.96 -9.63
C GLN A 227 17.39 -11.85 -10.10
N SER A 228 16.48 -12.60 -9.49
CA SER A 228 15.05 -12.59 -9.84
C SER A 228 14.34 -11.29 -9.43
N GLN A 229 14.90 -10.53 -8.48
CA GLN A 229 14.36 -9.23 -8.06
C GLN A 229 14.38 -8.16 -9.15
N ARG A 230 15.08 -8.41 -10.27
CA ARG A 230 15.09 -7.54 -11.46
C ARG A 230 13.81 -7.64 -12.30
N LEU A 231 12.94 -8.62 -12.00
CA LEU A 231 11.67 -8.77 -12.69
C LEU A 231 10.71 -7.62 -12.35
N PRO A 232 9.86 -7.18 -13.30
CA PRO A 232 9.02 -6.01 -13.11
C PRO A 232 7.83 -6.27 -12.17
N GLY A 233 7.50 -5.28 -11.34
CA GLY A 233 6.34 -5.31 -10.45
C GLY A 233 6.41 -6.41 -9.38
N GLY A 234 5.25 -6.96 -9.01
CA GLY A 234 5.16 -8.02 -8.00
C GLY A 234 5.84 -9.36 -8.36
N TRP A 235 6.32 -9.51 -9.60
CA TRP A 235 7.03 -10.73 -10.01
C TRP A 235 8.39 -10.89 -9.35
N GLY A 236 9.14 -9.79 -9.13
CA GLY A 236 10.47 -9.87 -8.53
C GLY A 236 10.42 -10.44 -7.11
N VAL A 237 9.49 -9.92 -6.32
CA VAL A 237 9.26 -10.33 -4.94
C VAL A 237 8.62 -11.73 -4.88
N LEU A 238 7.64 -12.03 -5.71
CA LEU A 238 7.06 -13.39 -5.69
C LEU A 238 8.09 -14.47 -6.11
N VAL A 239 8.86 -14.22 -7.16
CA VAL A 239 9.79 -15.22 -7.69
C VAL A 239 10.96 -15.45 -6.75
N ASP A 240 11.44 -14.43 -6.03
CA ASP A 240 12.54 -14.62 -5.09
C ASP A 240 12.17 -15.59 -3.95
N ASP A 241 10.96 -15.48 -3.41
CA ASP A 241 10.42 -16.37 -2.38
C ASP A 241 10.11 -17.77 -2.91
N LEU A 242 9.58 -17.89 -4.14
CA LEU A 242 9.38 -19.20 -4.76
C LEU A 242 10.72 -19.92 -4.98
N LEU A 243 11.77 -19.20 -5.40
CA LEU A 243 13.11 -19.77 -5.54
C LEU A 243 13.73 -20.14 -4.19
N ALA A 244 13.51 -19.33 -3.13
CA ALA A 244 13.90 -19.68 -1.77
C ALA A 244 13.20 -20.97 -1.30
N GLY A 245 11.91 -21.12 -1.62
CA GLY A 245 11.13 -22.33 -1.35
C GLY A 245 11.69 -23.57 -2.07
N LEU A 246 12.06 -23.44 -3.34
CA LEU A 246 12.69 -24.52 -4.11
C LEU A 246 14.06 -24.91 -3.55
N ALA A 247 14.89 -23.92 -3.20
CA ALA A 247 16.19 -24.17 -2.60
C ALA A 247 16.07 -24.89 -1.24
N ALA A 248 15.15 -24.46 -0.39
CA ALA A 248 14.86 -25.10 0.88
C ALA A 248 14.40 -26.55 0.69
N ALA A 249 13.47 -26.80 -0.25
CA ALA A 249 13.01 -28.15 -0.54
C ALA A 249 14.15 -29.07 -1.03
N ALA A 250 15.03 -28.57 -1.90
CA ALA A 250 16.18 -29.32 -2.39
C ALA A 250 17.14 -29.72 -1.25
N VAL A 251 17.44 -28.80 -0.33
CA VAL A 251 18.28 -29.10 0.84
C VAL A 251 17.60 -30.10 1.77
N CYS A 252 16.30 -29.94 2.06
CA CYS A 252 15.52 -30.91 2.84
C CYS A 252 15.60 -32.32 2.22
N TRP A 253 15.43 -32.46 0.91
CA TRP A 253 15.60 -33.73 0.22
C TRP A 253 17.00 -34.30 0.38
N GLY A 254 18.04 -33.47 0.24
CA GLY A 254 19.43 -33.88 0.51
C GLY A 254 19.61 -34.44 1.92
N LEU A 255 19.08 -33.75 2.93
CA LEU A 255 19.12 -34.21 4.33
C LEU A 255 18.37 -35.53 4.53
N ILE A 256 17.19 -35.68 3.92
CA ILE A 256 16.39 -36.91 3.98
C ILE A 256 17.15 -38.08 3.35
N LEU A 257 17.81 -37.86 2.22
CA LEU A 257 18.59 -38.90 1.53
C LEU A 257 19.84 -39.29 2.32
N LEU A 258 20.49 -38.36 3.02
CA LEU A 258 21.65 -38.63 3.87
C LEU A 258 21.29 -39.35 5.18
N ALA A 259 20.05 -39.20 5.66
CA ALA A 259 19.56 -39.82 6.88
C ALA A 259 18.97 -41.23 6.67
N ARG A 260 18.94 -41.72 5.43
CA ARG A 260 18.52 -43.09 5.06
C ARG A 260 19.72 -44.02 4.97
#